data_AF-X1N689-F1
#
_entry.id   AF-X1N689-F1
#
_cell.length_a   1.000
_cell.length_b   1.000
_cell.length_c   1.000
_cell.angle_alpha   90.00
_cell.angle_beta   90.00
_cell.angle_gamma   90.00
#
_symmetry.space_group_name_H-M   'P 1'
#
loop_
_entity.id
_entity.type
_entity.pdbx_description
1 polymer ?
#
loop_
_entity_poly.entity_id
_entity_poly.type
_entity_poly.pdbx_seq_one_letter_code
_entity_poly.pdbx_strand_id
1 'polypeptide(L)' 'AAEGQLEVAKLLLDSGADPALKDIDGETAALFARNNGHTEVAGLIQSALDAR' A
#
# COMPACT_ATOMS: atom_id res chain seq x y z
N ALA A 1 -2.97 4.37 2.04
CA ALA A 1 -3.38 3.06 2.60
C ALA A 1 -4.51 3.21 3.62
N ALA A 2 -4.24 3.84 4.78
CA ALA A 2 -5.21 3.96 5.87
C ALA A 2 -6.56 4.58 5.46
N GLU A 3 -6.55 5.63 4.63
CA GLU A 3 -7.74 6.38 4.18
C GLU A 3 -8.35 5.88 2.85
N GLY A 4 -7.83 4.80 2.26
CA GLY A 4 -8.42 4.23 1.04
C GLY A 4 -8.28 5.07 -0.24
N GLN A 5 -7.43 6.11 -0.22
CA GLN A 5 -7.24 7.00 -1.37
C GLN A 5 -6.40 6.34 -2.47
N LEU A 6 -7.06 5.70 -3.44
CA LEU A 6 -6.43 4.95 -4.53
C LEU A 6 -5.48 5.80 -5.39
N GLU A 7 -5.95 6.95 -5.88
CA GLU A 7 -5.14 7.82 -6.75
C GLU A 7 -3.92 8.39 -6.03
N VAL A 8 -4.04 8.70 -4.73
CA VAL A 8 -2.90 9.16 -3.92
C VAL A 8 -1.90 8.02 -3.72
N ALA A 9 -2.37 6.80 -3.42
CA ALA A 9 -1.49 5.64 -3.29
C ALA A 9 -0.73 5.36 -4.59
N LYS A 10 -1.40 5.46 -5.74
CA LYS A 10 -0.78 5.31 -7.05
C LYS A 10 0.29 6.38 -7.31
N LEU A 11 -0.03 7.65 -7.09
CA LEU A 11 0.92 8.76 -7.27
C LEU A 11 2.18 8.57 -6.42
N LEU A 12 2.03 8.10 -5.17
CA LEU A 12 3.17 7.85 -4.29
C LEU A 12 4.05 6.71 -4.80
N LEU A 13 3.45 5.60 -5.25
CA LEU A 13 4.19 4.49 -5.85
C LEU A 13 4.92 4.91 -7.13
N ASP A 14 4.25 5.65 -8.01
CA ASP A 14 4.85 6.21 -9.23
C ASP A 14 6.00 7.20 -8.91
N SER A 15 5.95 7.84 -7.75
CA SER A 15 7.02 8.72 -7.24
C SER A 15 8.16 7.97 -6.52
N GLY A 16 8.15 6.64 -6.52
CA GLY A 16 9.20 5.82 -5.92
C GLY A 16 9.02 5.52 -4.43
N ALA A 17 7.82 5.68 -3.89
CA ALA A 17 7.53 5.23 -2.52
C ALA A 17 7.82 3.72 -2.39
N ASP A 18 8.42 3.32 -1.27
CA ASP A 18 8.77 1.93 -1.00
C ASP A 18 7.61 1.17 -0.34
N PRO A 19 6.84 0.31 -1.06
CA PRO A 19 5.76 -0.46 -0.47
C PRO A 19 6.20 -1.55 0.53
N ALA A 20 7.49 -1.91 0.58
CA ALA A 20 8.00 -2.96 1.48
C ALA A 20 8.33 -2.47 2.89
N LEU A 21 8.27 -1.16 3.12
CA LEU A 21 8.42 -0.60 4.45
C LEU A 21 7.35 -1.17 5.39
N LYS A 22 7.81 -1.51 6.58
CA LYS A 22 6.98 -1.95 7.69
C LYS A 22 6.90 -0.84 8.72
N ASP A 23 5.75 -0.72 9.34
CA ASP A 23 5.59 0.15 10.50
C ASP A 23 6.18 -0.49 11.78
N ILE A 24 5.87 0.11 12.94
CA ILE A 24 6.37 -0.34 14.24
C ILE A 24 5.84 -1.72 14.65
N ASP A 25 4.68 -2.11 14.13
CA ASP A 25 4.04 -3.40 14.41
C ASP A 25 4.47 -4.48 13.39
N GLY A 26 5.30 -4.10 12.42
CA GLY A 26 5.79 -4.99 11.38
C GLY A 26 4.82 -5.13 10.20
N GLU A 27 3.79 -4.29 10.11
CA GLU A 27 2.78 -4.33 9.06
C GLU A 27 3.19 -3.50 7.85
N THR A 28 2.92 -4.00 6.64
CA THR A 28 3.09 -3.23 5.40
C THR A 28 1.87 -2.36 5.13
N ALA A 29 2.03 -1.35 4.28
CA ALA A 29 0.92 -0.51 3.84
C ALA A 29 -0.22 -1.31 3.15
N ALA A 30 0.12 -2.42 2.47
CA ALA A 30 -0.86 -3.33 1.86
C ALA A 30 -1.71 -4.04 2.92
N LEU A 31 -1.08 -4.51 4.01
CA LEU A 31 -1.77 -5.16 5.14
C LEU A 31 -2.74 -4.19 5.81
N PHE A 32 -2.30 -2.96 6.09
CA PHE A 32 -3.13 -1.90 6.64
C PHE A 32 -4.36 -1.59 5.79
N ALA A 33 -4.16 -1.40 4.48
CA ALA A 33 -5.26 -1.13 3.55
C ALA A 33 -6.27 -2.28 3.54
N ARG A 34 -5.80 -3.53 3.59
CA ARG A 34 -6.66 -4.72 3.64
C ARG A 34 -7.46 -4.79 4.95
N ASN A 35 -6.82 -4.55 6.09
CA ASN A 35 -7.46 -4.58 7.41
C ASN A 35 -8.58 -3.52 7.52
N ASN A 36 -8.42 -2.39 6.82
CA ASN A 36 -9.43 -1.33 6.75
C ASN A 36 -10.48 -1.54 5.62
N GLY A 37 -10.43 -2.64 4.87
CA GLY A 37 -11.38 -2.93 3.78
C GLY A 37 -11.11 -2.16 2.48
N HIS A 38 -10.00 -1.46 2.35
CA HIS A 38 -9.58 -0.75 1.14
C HIS A 38 -8.90 -1.70 0.15
N THR A 39 -9.66 -2.67 -0.35
CA THR A 39 -9.18 -3.79 -1.16
C THR A 39 -8.45 -3.36 -2.44
N GLU A 40 -8.93 -2.34 -3.15
CA GLU A 40 -8.25 -1.84 -4.35
C GLU A 40 -6.89 -1.23 -4.03
N VAL A 41 -6.79 -0.46 -2.94
CA VAL A 41 -5.52 0.11 -2.48
C VAL A 41 -4.57 -0.99 -2.03
N ALA A 42 -5.07 -1.99 -1.30
CA ALA A 42 -4.27 -3.13 -0.88
C ALA A 42 -3.71 -3.91 -2.08
N GLY A 43 -4.55 -4.17 -3.10
CA GLY A 43 -4.14 -4.86 -4.32
C GLY A 43 -3.11 -4.08 -5.13
N LEU A 44 -3.28 -2.76 -5.24
CA LEU A 44 -2.32 -1.87 -5.91
C LEU A 44 -0.94 -1.94 -5.23
N ILE A 45 -0.91 -1.80 -3.89
CA ILE A 45 0.35 -1.83 -3.12
C ILE A 45 0.97 -3.23 -3.17
N GLN A 46 0.16 -4.30 -3.10
CA GLN A 46 0.65 -5.68 -3.20
C GLN A 46 1.26 -5.96 -4.57
N SER A 47 0.62 -5.51 -5.64
CA SER A 47 1.18 -5.67 -6.99
C SER A 47 2.55 -4.98 -7.13
N ALA A 48 2.72 -3.81 -6.49
CA ALA A 48 3.99 -3.10 -6.46
C ALA A 48 5.06 -3.79 -5.59
N LEU A 49 4.65 -4.54 -4.55
CA LEU A 49 5.56 -5.39 -3.77
C LEU A 49 6.09 -6.56 -4.61
N ASP A 50 5.19 -7.19 -5.37
CA ASP A 50 5.49 -8.42 -6.11
C ASP A 50 6.31 -8.14 -7.39
N ALA A 51 6.25 -6.92 -7.93
CA ALA A 51 6.94 -6.52 -9.15
C ALA A 51 8.43 -6.15 -8.97
N ARG A 52 9.02 -6.45 -7.81
CA ARG A 52 10.40 -6.09 -7.43
C ARG A 52 11.39 -7.22 -7.63
#